data_AF-A0A520IJJ7-F1
#
_entry.id   AF-A0A520IJJ7-F1
#
_cell.length_a   1.000
_cell.length_b   1.000
_cell.length_c   1.000
_cell.angle_alpha   90.00
_cell.angle_beta   90.00
_cell.angle_gamma   90.00
#
_symmetry.space_group_name_H-M   'P 1'
#
loop_
_entity.id
_entity.type
_entity.pdbx_description
1 polymer ?
#
loop_
_entity_poly.entity_id
_entity_poly.type
_entity_poly.pdbx_seq_one_letter_code
_entity_poly.pdbx_strand_id
1 'polypeptide(L)'
;MAKKSSYFYRNSLSIVFTALFLVTLFAQAITGWHQHNSEMQELAAAQLSFSSYLSSGHFISATFENFESEFLQMAMYVVLTVFLRQKGSAESKKVDQKEEVDREPKPAKDAPWAVNKGGIWLKLYSNSLSIVFG
;
A
#
# COMPACT_ATOMS: atom_id res chain seq x y z
N MET A 1 -18.77 -32.84 -13.64
CA MET A 1 -17.92 -31.92 -14.41
C MET A 1 -17.91 -30.57 -13.67
N ALA A 2 -16.76 -30.11 -13.18
CA ALA A 2 -16.68 -28.81 -12.51
C ALA A 2 -16.86 -27.68 -13.53
N LYS A 3 -17.80 -26.76 -13.29
CA LYS A 3 -18.07 -25.61 -14.16
C LYS A 3 -16.85 -24.67 -14.12
N LYS A 4 -16.17 -24.47 -15.25
CA LYS A 4 -15.07 -23.48 -15.35
C LYS A 4 -15.64 -22.09 -15.01
N SER A 5 -15.06 -21.41 -14.03
CA SER A 5 -15.44 -20.05 -13.70
C SER A 5 -14.94 -19.07 -14.78
N SER A 6 -15.78 -18.09 -15.14
CA SER A 6 -15.45 -17.05 -16.12
C SER A 6 -14.30 -16.17 -15.63
N TYR A 7 -13.51 -15.60 -16.55
CA TYR A 7 -12.42 -14.66 -16.24
C TYR A 7 -12.90 -13.51 -15.34
N PHE A 8 -14.06 -12.94 -15.64
CA PHE A 8 -14.63 -11.85 -14.82
C PHE A 8 -14.97 -12.29 -13.40
N TYR A 9 -15.44 -13.52 -13.20
CA TYR A 9 -15.73 -14.04 -11.86
C TYR A 9 -14.45 -14.28 -11.06
N ARG A 10 -13.40 -14.79 -11.72
CA ARG A 10 -12.10 -15.06 -11.09
C ARG A 10 -11.35 -13.79 -10.70
N ASN A 11 -11.56 -12.69 -11.43
CA ASN A 11 -10.88 -11.42 -11.21
C ASN A 11 -11.83 -10.32 -10.71
N SER A 12 -13.03 -10.67 -10.27
CA SER A 12 -14.09 -9.71 -9.91
C SER A 12 -13.64 -8.76 -8.81
N LEU A 13 -12.94 -9.28 -7.79
CA LEU A 13 -12.42 -8.48 -6.68
C LEU A 13 -11.48 -7.38 -7.17
N SER A 14 -10.45 -7.74 -7.94
CA SER A 14 -9.49 -6.79 -8.50
C SER A 14 -10.14 -5.79 -9.45
N ILE A 15 -11.08 -6.24 -10.28
CA ILE A 15 -11.82 -5.38 -11.21
C ILE A 15 -12.63 -4.33 -10.42
N VAL A 16 -13.38 -4.77 -9.39
CA VAL A 16 -14.19 -3.88 -8.57
C VAL A 16 -13.31 -2.85 -7.85
N PHE A 17 -12.23 -3.27 -7.20
CA PHE A 17 -11.33 -2.35 -6.51
C PHE A 17 -10.63 -1.38 -7.47
N THR A 18 -10.20 -1.84 -8.64
CA THR A 18 -9.59 -0.95 -9.66
C THR A 18 -10.62 0.06 -10.18
N ALA A 19 -11.85 -0.38 -10.43
CA ALA A 19 -12.92 0.50 -10.88
C ALA A 19 -13.25 1.56 -9.82
N LEU A 20 -13.40 1.15 -8.56
CA LEU A 20 -13.63 2.08 -7.45
C LEU A 20 -12.48 3.07 -7.32
N PHE A 21 -11.23 2.60 -7.37
CA PHE A 21 -10.05 3.46 -7.33
C PHE A 21 -10.03 4.51 -8.44
N LEU A 22 -10.31 4.12 -9.68
CA LEU A 22 -10.36 5.06 -10.80
C LEU A 22 -11.51 6.07 -10.66
N VAL A 23 -12.67 5.63 -10.20
CA VAL A 23 -13.83 6.50 -9.97
C VAL A 23 -13.53 7.51 -8.87
N THR A 24 -12.95 7.09 -7.74
CA THR A 24 -12.63 7.99 -6.64
C THR A 24 -11.50 8.95 -7.00
N LEU A 25 -10.46 8.48 -7.70
CA LEU A 25 -9.37 9.34 -8.17
C LEU A 25 -9.88 10.40 -9.16
N PHE A 26 -10.79 10.01 -10.07
CA PHE A 26 -11.41 10.95 -10.99
C PHE A 26 -12.32 11.95 -10.29
N ALA A 27 -13.12 11.50 -9.31
CA ALA A 27 -13.94 12.38 -8.49
C ALA A 27 -13.07 13.40 -7.73
N GLN A 28 -11.97 12.97 -7.11
CA GLN A 28 -10.99 13.84 -6.46
C GLN A 28 -10.37 14.86 -7.43
N ALA A 29 -10.04 14.44 -8.65
CA ALA A 29 -9.51 15.35 -9.67
C ALA A 29 -10.53 16.43 -10.04
N ILE A 30 -11.81 16.08 -10.21
CA ILE A 30 -12.88 17.04 -10.52
C ILE A 30 -13.11 18.00 -9.36
N THR A 31 -13.29 17.49 -8.14
CA THR A 31 -13.57 18.33 -6.97
C THR A 31 -12.41 19.26 -6.67
N GLY A 32 -11.17 18.75 -6.73
CA GLY A 32 -9.98 19.56 -6.56
C GLY A 32 -9.82 20.62 -7.65
N TRP A 33 -10.15 20.29 -8.91
CA TRP A 33 -10.12 21.26 -10.01
C TRP A 33 -11.11 22.40 -9.80
N HIS A 34 -12.35 22.08 -9.41
CA HIS A 34 -13.36 23.08 -9.09
C HIS A 34 -12.97 23.96 -7.91
N GLN A 35 -12.42 23.38 -6.86
CA GLN A 35 -11.94 24.12 -5.70
C GLN A 35 -10.80 25.07 -6.08
N HIS A 36 -9.78 24.55 -6.77
CA HIS A 36 -8.63 25.34 -7.20
C HIS A 36 -9.03 26.51 -8.11
N ASN A 37 -9.94 26.29 -9.06
CA ASN A 37 -10.41 27.36 -9.95
C ASN A 37 -11.29 28.39 -9.23
N SER A 38 -12.05 27.98 -8.22
CA SER A 38 -12.82 28.92 -7.38
C SER A 38 -11.87 29.84 -6.62
N GLU A 39 -10.81 29.30 -6.02
CA GLU A 39 -9.76 30.09 -5.34
C GLU A 39 -9.03 31.04 -6.30
N MET A 40 -8.66 30.56 -7.49
CA MET A 40 -8.03 31.43 -8.50
C MET A 40 -8.97 32.56 -8.94
N GLN A 41 -10.28 32.31 -9.01
CA GLN A 41 -11.27 33.34 -9.35
C GLN A 41 -11.37 34.42 -8.27
N GLU A 42 -11.36 34.04 -7.00
CA GLU A 42 -11.35 34.98 -5.87
C GLU A 42 -10.08 35.85 -5.86
N LEU A 43 -8.95 35.29 -6.28
CA LEU A 43 -7.67 35.99 -6.43
C LEU A 43 -7.53 36.77 -7.74
N ALA A 44 -8.56 36.81 -8.59
CA ALA A 44 -8.53 37.38 -9.94
C ALA A 44 -7.38 36.82 -10.83
N ALA A 45 -7.00 35.57 -10.60
CA ALA A 45 -5.97 34.85 -11.34
C ALA A 45 -6.55 34.01 -12.49
N ALA A 46 -5.68 33.58 -13.41
CA ALA A 46 -6.07 32.73 -14.53
C ALA A 46 -6.44 31.32 -14.05
N GLN A 47 -7.59 30.82 -14.48
CA GLN A 47 -8.05 29.47 -14.18
C GLN A 47 -7.30 28.42 -15.02
N LEU A 48 -7.15 27.22 -14.47
CA LEU A 48 -6.56 26.11 -15.19
C LEU A 48 -7.63 25.30 -15.92
N SER A 49 -7.28 24.80 -17.11
CA SER A 49 -8.06 23.74 -17.76
C SER A 49 -7.92 22.43 -16.97
N PHE A 50 -8.89 21.52 -17.11
CA PHE A 50 -8.87 20.25 -16.39
C PHE A 50 -7.60 19.43 -16.69
N SER A 51 -7.15 19.37 -17.95
CA SER A 51 -5.93 18.64 -18.32
C SER A 51 -4.67 19.28 -17.74
N SER A 52 -4.60 20.62 -17.69
CA SER A 52 -3.50 21.34 -17.04
C SER A 52 -3.49 21.11 -15.53
N TYR A 53 -4.68 21.04 -14.90
CA TYR A 53 -4.81 20.79 -13.46
C TYR A 53 -4.28 19.41 -13.05
N LEU A 54 -4.47 18.37 -13.87
CA LEU A 54 -3.95 17.02 -13.58
C LEU A 54 -2.41 16.96 -13.49
N SER A 55 -1.70 17.91 -14.09
CA SER A 55 -0.23 18.03 -13.99
C SER A 55 0.20 19.14 -13.03
N SER A 56 -0.75 19.73 -12.29
CA SER A 56 -0.45 20.80 -11.33
C SER A 56 0.13 20.25 -10.03
N GLY A 57 0.93 21.08 -9.34
CA GLY A 57 1.41 20.76 -8.00
C GLY A 57 0.27 20.53 -7.01
N HIS A 58 -0.85 21.26 -7.13
CA HIS A 58 -2.01 21.10 -6.26
C HIS A 58 -2.60 19.69 -6.32
N PHE A 59 -2.86 19.17 -7.53
CA PHE A 59 -3.39 17.81 -7.70
C PHE A 59 -2.40 16.74 -7.26
N ILE A 60 -1.12 16.88 -7.64
CA ILE A 60 -0.07 15.93 -7.30
C ILE A 60 0.10 15.88 -5.77
N SER A 61 0.27 17.02 -5.11
CA SER A 61 0.39 17.10 -3.66
C SER A 61 -0.81 16.49 -2.95
N ALA A 62 -2.04 16.88 -3.30
CA ALA A 62 -3.24 16.31 -2.66
C ALA A 62 -3.34 14.77 -2.82
N THR A 63 -2.92 14.25 -3.98
CA THR A 63 -2.91 12.80 -4.23
C THR A 63 -1.81 12.10 -3.43
N PHE A 64 -0.61 12.67 -3.40
CA PHE A 64 0.52 12.10 -2.66
C PHE A 64 0.35 12.22 -1.15
N GLU A 65 -0.26 13.28 -0.63
CA GLU A 65 -0.58 13.41 0.80
C GLU A 65 -1.58 12.34 1.24
N ASN A 66 -2.61 12.07 0.41
CA ASN A 66 -3.52 10.95 0.67
C ASN A 66 -2.75 9.61 0.69
N PHE A 67 -1.89 9.37 -0.30
CA PHE A 67 -1.12 8.13 -0.37
C PHE A 67 -0.08 8.01 0.74
N GLU A 68 0.56 9.11 1.12
CA GLU A 68 1.53 9.16 2.22
C GLU A 68 0.84 8.79 3.54
N SER A 69 -0.36 9.33 3.79
CA SER A 69 -1.13 9.01 4.99
C SER A 69 -1.52 7.53 5.08
N GLU A 70 -2.01 6.96 3.98
CA GLU A 70 -2.39 5.54 3.90
C GLU A 70 -1.16 4.61 3.98
N PHE A 71 -0.08 4.98 3.30
CA PHE A 71 1.18 4.24 3.37
C PHE A 71 1.75 4.25 4.78
N LEU A 72 1.79 5.41 5.43
CA LEU A 72 2.26 5.54 6.81
C LEU A 72 1.36 4.74 7.76
N GLN A 73 0.04 4.81 7.59
CA GLN A 73 -0.92 4.04 8.38
C GLN A 73 -0.67 2.54 8.25
N MET A 74 -0.51 2.02 7.03
CA MET A 74 -0.29 0.59 6.80
C MET A 74 1.11 0.15 7.23
N ALA A 75 2.14 0.97 7.01
CA ALA A 75 3.49 0.71 7.49
C ALA A 75 3.53 0.63 9.02
N MET A 76 2.91 1.61 9.70
CA MET A 76 2.74 1.58 11.15
C MET A 76 1.97 0.35 11.59
N TYR A 77 0.88 -0.01 10.90
CA TYR A 77 0.10 -1.21 11.22
C TYR A 77 0.97 -2.47 11.17
N VAL A 78 1.74 -2.67 10.10
CA VAL A 78 2.63 -3.84 9.94
C VAL A 78 3.74 -3.83 10.99
N VAL A 79 4.43 -2.69 11.20
CA VAL A 79 5.52 -2.61 12.19
C VAL A 79 4.99 -2.83 13.60
N LEU A 80 3.87 -2.20 13.96
CA LEU A 80 3.26 -2.36 15.28
C LEU A 80 2.77 -3.79 15.50
N THR A 81 2.22 -4.48 14.51
CA THR A 81 1.80 -5.90 14.68
C THR A 81 2.98 -6.86 14.85
N VAL A 82 4.21 -6.46 14.48
CA VAL A 82 5.42 -7.22 14.85
C VAL A 82 5.65 -7.20 16.37
N PHE A 83 5.45 -6.05 17.02
CA PHE A 83 5.78 -5.86 18.44
C PHE A 83 4.59 -6.00 19.39
N LEU A 84 3.41 -5.56 18.98
CA LEU A 84 2.18 -5.59 19.76
C LEU A 84 1.40 -6.89 19.51
N ARG A 85 0.68 -7.35 20.52
CA ARG A 85 -0.16 -8.56 20.43
C ARG A 85 -1.60 -8.22 20.83
N GLN A 86 -2.57 -8.62 20.02
CA GLN A 86 -3.99 -8.47 20.31
C GLN A 86 -4.71 -9.82 20.19
N LYS A 87 -5.29 -10.29 21.31
CA LYS A 87 -6.04 -11.55 21.35
C LYS A 87 -7.26 -11.47 20.41
N GLY A 88 -7.36 -12.40 19.47
CA GLY A 88 -8.48 -12.50 18.52
C GLY A 88 -8.31 -11.71 17.22
N SER A 89 -7.18 -11.04 17.00
CA SER A 89 -6.86 -10.45 15.69
C SER A 89 -6.23 -11.49 14.77
N ALA A 90 -6.68 -11.54 13.51
CA ALA A 90 -6.08 -12.38 12.48
C ALA A 90 -4.70 -11.89 12.02
N GLU A 91 -4.45 -10.59 12.18
CA GLU A 91 -3.23 -9.90 11.73
C GLU A 91 -2.17 -9.78 12.84
N SER A 92 -2.54 -10.09 14.09
CA SER A 92 -1.61 -10.16 15.22
C SER A 92 -1.13 -11.59 15.39
N LYS A 93 0.15 -11.76 15.70
CA LYS A 93 0.65 -13.06 16.17
C LYS A 93 -0.11 -13.51 17.42
N LYS A 94 -0.24 -14.82 17.59
CA LYS A 94 -0.85 -15.41 18.80
C LYS A 94 -0.05 -15.04 20.06
N VAL A 95 -0.76 -14.83 21.16
CA VAL A 95 -0.18 -14.39 22.44
C VAL A 95 0.62 -15.50 23.12
N ASP A 96 0.19 -16.74 22.95
CA ASP A 96 0.61 -17.92 23.72
C ASP A 96 1.27 -19.02 22.86
N GLN A 97 1.50 -18.77 21.57
CA GLN A 97 2.05 -19.76 20.64
C GLN A 97 3.24 -19.20 19.85
N LYS A 98 4.25 -20.04 19.61
CA LYS A 98 5.36 -19.71 18.71
C LYS A 98 4.91 -19.87 17.26
N GLU A 99 5.16 -18.86 16.43
CA GLU A 99 4.80 -18.90 15.02
C GLU A 99 5.96 -19.35 14.12
N GLU A 100 5.63 -19.87 12.95
CA GLU A 100 6.64 -20.36 11.99
C GLU A 100 7.56 -19.24 11.48
N VAL A 101 7.06 -18.00 11.44
CA VAL A 101 7.83 -16.80 11.06
C VAL A 101 8.93 -16.44 12.06
N ASP A 102 8.88 -16.96 13.29
CA ASP A 102 9.91 -16.75 14.32
C ASP A 102 11.00 -17.85 14.30
N ARG A 103 10.92 -18.81 13.37
CA ARG A 103 11.94 -19.85 13.22
C ARG A 103 13.21 -19.25 12.59
N GLU A 104 14.36 -19.60 13.12
CA GLU A 104 15.64 -19.22 12.52
C GLU A 104 15.76 -19.75 11.08
N PRO A 105 16.20 -18.93 10.11
CA PRO A 105 16.37 -19.36 8.73
C PRO A 105 17.43 -20.46 8.64
N LYS A 106 17.05 -21.63 8.10
CA LYS A 106 17.97 -22.76 7.92
C LYS A 106 18.34 -22.90 6.43
N PRO A 107 19.62 -23.13 6.11
CA PRO A 107 20.03 -23.47 4.75
C PRO A 107 19.32 -24.75 4.27
N ALA A 108 18.70 -24.69 3.09
CA ALA A 108 18.00 -25.80 2.47
C ALA A 108 18.02 -25.66 0.95
N LYS A 109 17.72 -26.75 0.23
CA LYS A 109 17.81 -26.81 -1.24
C LYS A 109 16.81 -25.86 -1.93
N ASP A 110 15.72 -25.55 -1.25
CA ASP A 110 14.63 -24.64 -1.62
C ASP A 110 14.74 -23.25 -0.95
N ALA A 111 15.73 -23.04 -0.09
CA ALA A 111 15.92 -21.77 0.59
C ALA A 111 16.45 -20.68 -0.37
N PRO A 112 16.08 -19.40 -0.16
CA PRO A 112 16.64 -18.28 -0.90
C PRO A 112 18.17 -18.26 -0.82
N TRP A 113 18.82 -17.81 -1.89
CA TRP A 113 20.28 -17.79 -1.98
C TRP A 113 20.95 -17.04 -0.81
N ALA A 114 20.31 -15.97 -0.30
CA ALA A 114 20.80 -15.19 0.83
C ALA A 114 20.85 -15.99 2.12
N VAL A 115 19.88 -16.89 2.33
CA VAL A 115 19.85 -17.83 3.46
C VAL A 115 20.95 -18.87 3.32
N ASN A 116 21.15 -19.38 2.11
CA ASN A 116 22.19 -20.38 1.82
C ASN A 116 23.62 -19.83 1.88
N LYS A 117 23.85 -18.56 1.55
CA LYS A 117 25.18 -17.92 1.68
C LYS A 117 25.58 -17.60 3.12
N GLY A 118 24.61 -17.34 4.00
CA GLY A 118 24.91 -16.97 5.38
C GLY A 118 25.58 -15.59 5.52
N GLY A 119 26.09 -15.31 6.72
CA GLY A 119 26.87 -14.10 7.01
C GLY A 119 26.09 -12.79 6.86
N ILE A 120 26.69 -11.80 6.19
CA ILE A 120 26.11 -10.46 6.00
C ILE A 120 24.82 -10.52 5.17
N TRP A 121 24.76 -11.40 4.16
CA TRP A 121 23.59 -11.57 3.31
C TRP A 121 22.38 -12.12 4.08
N LEU A 122 22.62 -13.06 4.99
CA LEU A 122 21.58 -13.57 5.88
C LEU A 122 21.07 -12.46 6.82
N LYS A 123 21.97 -11.66 7.40
CA LYS A 123 21.57 -10.54 8.28
C LYS A 123 20.74 -9.48 7.57
N LEU A 124 21.11 -9.11 6.35
CA LEU A 124 20.32 -8.17 5.53
C LEU A 124 18.96 -8.75 5.18
N TYR A 125 18.92 -10.03 4.80
CA TYR A 125 17.67 -10.70 4.46
C TYR A 125 16.73 -10.82 5.68
N SER A 126 17.24 -11.25 6.84
CA SER A 126 16.43 -11.47 8.05
C SER A 126 15.89 -10.18 8.66
N ASN A 127 16.58 -9.06 8.44
CA ASN A 127 16.16 -7.74 8.93
C ASN A 127 15.58 -6.86 7.82
N SER A 128 15.38 -7.39 6.61
CA SER A 128 14.95 -6.60 5.44
C SER A 128 13.68 -5.80 5.70
N LEU A 129 12.70 -6.39 6.40
CA LEU A 129 11.48 -5.70 6.80
C LEU A 129 11.80 -4.50 7.71
N SER A 130 12.61 -4.70 8.74
CA SER A 130 13.03 -3.62 9.66
C SER A 130 13.91 -2.57 8.99
N ILE A 131 14.70 -2.93 7.98
CA ILE A 131 15.56 -2.00 7.23
C ILE A 131 14.73 -1.13 6.27
N VAL A 132 13.68 -1.69 5.67
CA VAL A 132 12.81 -0.95 4.73
C VAL A 132 11.85 -0.01 5.46
N PHE A 133 11.44 -0.35 6.68
CA PHE A 133 10.46 0.40 7.46
C PHE A 133 11.01 1.13 8.70
N GLY A 134 12.32 1.00 8.99
CA GLY A 134 12.99 1.65 10.14
C GLY A 134 13.88 2.79 9.71
#